data_AF-A0A0B1SGF2-F1
#
_entry.id   AF-A0A0B1SGF2-F1
#
_cell.length_a   1.000
_cell.length_b   1.000
_cell.length_c   1.000
_cell.angle_alpha   90.00
_cell.angle_beta   90.00
_cell.angle_gamma   90.00
#
_symmetry.space_group_name_H-M   'P 1'
#
loop_
_entity.id
_entity.type
_entity.pdbx_description
1 polymer ?
#
loop_
_entity_poly.entity_id
_entity_poly.type
_entity_poly.pdbx_seq_one_letter_code
_entity_poly.pdbx_strand_id
1 'polypeptide(L)'
;MLICAAGVPVTLAALAVILRKTPPQMNIYKWIIVNLTVTTFVTDFTICFLFDSLPLFPDIACYSKAWLPNVSEDANYIMLCVCIIMLQMTLCSTLVAFIYRMQALGHAVGPFPNMTGFGTFIMALITYFLGLIPVIVILITSYNSPLQMRKTLEHFPDLKFLENYGSYLVAEKDDKKFIEFAAVWLGSAFIIVGLCMVVATIIITNLHKRRKSMSSRSLELHRSLTIHLILQ
;
A
#
# COMPACT_ATOMS: atom_id res chain seq x y z
N MET A 1 19.56 1.31 1.48
CA MET A 1 20.35 0.72 0.38
C MET A 1 20.77 -0.74 0.59
N LEU A 2 21.45 -1.12 1.67
CA LEU A 2 21.89 -2.52 1.91
C LEU A 2 20.74 -3.55 1.94
N ILE A 3 19.61 -3.20 2.57
CA ILE A 3 18.41 -4.05 2.64
C ILE A 3 17.83 -4.30 1.24
N CYS A 4 17.88 -3.32 0.35
CA CYS A 4 17.33 -3.41 -1.00
C CYS A 4 18.24 -4.19 -1.96
N ALA A 5 19.57 -4.07 -1.79
CA ALA A 5 20.55 -4.81 -2.57
C ALA A 5 20.41 -6.33 -2.38
N ALA A 6 20.04 -6.77 -1.17
CA ALA A 6 19.73 -8.17 -0.87
C ALA A 6 18.26 -8.53 -1.15
N GLY A 7 17.33 -7.61 -0.92
CA GLY A 7 15.88 -7.84 -1.12
C GLY A 7 15.49 -8.04 -2.58
N VAL A 8 16.06 -7.25 -3.50
CA VAL A 8 15.70 -7.31 -4.94
C VAL A 8 15.97 -8.69 -5.55
N PRO A 9 17.16 -9.30 -5.42
CA PRO A 9 17.43 -10.64 -5.94
C PRO A 9 16.50 -11.70 -5.35
N VAL A 10 16.21 -11.62 -4.04
CA VAL A 10 15.34 -12.58 -3.34
C VAL A 10 13.91 -12.49 -3.86
N THR A 11 13.37 -11.28 -4.02
CA THR A 11 12.02 -11.08 -4.54
C THR A 11 11.89 -11.49 -6.00
N LEU A 12 12.91 -11.23 -6.82
CA LEU A 12 12.96 -11.72 -8.21
C LEU A 12 13.03 -13.25 -8.27
N ALA A 13 13.83 -13.89 -7.42
CA ALA A 13 13.90 -15.34 -7.31
C ALA A 13 12.56 -15.94 -6.86
N ALA A 14 11.90 -15.34 -5.86
CA ALA A 14 10.57 -15.74 -5.40
C ALA A 14 9.55 -15.64 -6.55
N LEU A 15 9.54 -14.53 -7.29
CA LEU A 15 8.65 -14.35 -8.43
C LEU A 15 8.89 -15.41 -9.52
N ALA A 16 10.15 -15.70 -9.84
CA ALA A 16 10.49 -16.75 -10.80
C ALA A 16 10.01 -18.14 -10.37
N VAL A 17 10.13 -18.46 -9.07
CA VAL A 17 9.61 -19.71 -8.50
C VAL A 17 8.09 -19.76 -8.59
N ILE A 18 7.38 -18.70 -8.19
CA ILE A 18 5.92 -18.63 -8.27
C ILE A 18 5.45 -18.80 -9.72
N LEU A 19 6.11 -18.15 -10.67
CA LEU A 19 5.71 -18.20 -12.08
C LEU A 19 5.93 -19.59 -12.71
N ARG A 20 7.00 -20.30 -12.32
CA ARG A 20 7.40 -21.59 -12.94
C ARG A 20 6.91 -22.84 -12.20
N LYS A 21 6.77 -22.79 -10.88
CA LYS A 21 6.48 -23.97 -10.04
C LYS A 21 5.03 -24.07 -9.56
N THR A 22 4.22 -23.03 -9.74
CA THR A 22 2.81 -23.08 -9.32
C THR A 22 1.99 -24.01 -10.22
N PRO A 23 1.23 -24.98 -9.65
CA PRO A 23 0.39 -25.89 -10.43
C PRO A 23 -0.66 -25.15 -11.27
N PRO A 24 -1.02 -25.65 -12.47
CA PRO A 24 -1.96 -24.98 -13.38
C PRO A 24 -3.39 -24.88 -12.82
N GLN A 25 -3.75 -25.71 -11.84
CA GLN A 25 -5.05 -25.68 -11.17
C GLN A 25 -5.19 -24.49 -10.19
N MET A 26 -4.10 -23.80 -9.85
CA MET A 26 -4.07 -22.71 -8.86
C MET A 26 -3.88 -21.32 -9.51
N ASN A 27 -4.39 -21.12 -10.73
CA ASN A 27 -4.16 -19.88 -11.50
C ASN A 27 -4.63 -18.60 -10.76
N ILE A 28 -5.75 -18.65 -10.05
CA ILE A 28 -6.24 -17.48 -9.29
C ILE A 28 -5.31 -17.17 -8.12
N TYR A 29 -4.91 -18.19 -7.35
CA TYR A 29 -3.98 -18.02 -6.24
C TYR A 29 -2.62 -17.51 -6.72
N LYS A 30 -2.14 -18.03 -7.86
CA LYS A 30 -0.94 -17.57 -8.54
C LYS A 30 -1.02 -16.08 -8.85
N TRP A 31 -2.12 -15.63 -9.46
CA TRP A 31 -2.31 -14.23 -9.79
C TRP A 31 -2.28 -13.33 -8.56
N ILE A 32 -2.90 -13.73 -7.45
CA ILE A 32 -2.93 -12.95 -6.21
C ILE A 32 -1.55 -12.84 -5.59
N ILE A 33 -0.81 -13.94 -5.49
CA ILE A 33 0.56 -13.91 -4.95
C ILE A 33 1.46 -13.06 -5.84
N VAL A 34 1.39 -13.24 -7.17
CA VAL A 34 2.16 -12.42 -8.11
C VAL A 34 1.83 -10.95 -7.94
N ASN A 35 0.54 -10.60 -7.89
CA ASN A 35 0.08 -9.23 -7.69
C ASN A 35 0.64 -8.65 -6.39
N LEU A 36 0.47 -9.33 -5.25
CA LEU A 36 0.99 -8.89 -3.95
C LEU A 36 2.53 -8.73 -3.97
N THR A 37 3.23 -9.70 -4.55
CA THR A 37 4.70 -9.68 -4.62
C THR A 37 5.20 -8.52 -5.47
N VAL A 38 4.56 -8.29 -6.63
CA VAL A 38 4.93 -7.20 -7.54
C VAL A 38 4.60 -5.83 -6.94
N THR A 39 3.42 -5.64 -6.36
CA THR A 39 3.06 -4.35 -5.76
C THR A 39 3.94 -4.01 -4.56
N THR A 40 4.21 -4.98 -3.69
CA THR A 40 5.14 -4.81 -2.57
C THR A 40 6.54 -4.48 -3.08
N PHE A 41 7.04 -5.25 -4.06
CA PHE A 41 8.37 -5.02 -4.64
C PHE A 41 8.53 -3.62 -5.25
N VAL A 42 7.55 -3.19 -6.06
CA VAL A 42 7.59 -1.87 -6.70
C VAL A 42 7.48 -0.76 -5.65
N THR A 43 6.69 -0.98 -4.59
CA THR A 43 6.57 -0.04 -3.47
C THR A 43 7.88 0.08 -2.71
N ASP A 44 8.50 -1.04 -2.32
CA ASP A 44 9.79 -1.07 -1.65
C ASP A 44 10.88 -0.42 -2.51
N PHE A 45 10.87 -0.72 -3.81
CA PHE A 45 11.79 -0.09 -4.75
C PHE A 45 11.59 1.43 -4.80
N THR A 46 10.34 1.87 -4.86
CA THR A 46 9.98 3.30 -4.91
C THR A 46 10.42 4.01 -3.64
N ILE A 47 10.06 3.49 -2.46
CA ILE A 47 10.39 4.12 -1.19
C ILE A 47 11.90 4.11 -0.94
N CYS A 48 12.59 3.02 -1.26
CA CYS A 48 14.00 2.89 -0.88
C CYS A 48 14.99 3.48 -1.88
N PHE A 49 14.62 3.59 -3.16
CA PHE A 49 15.52 4.12 -4.20
C PHE A 49 15.10 5.50 -4.71
N LEU A 50 13.80 5.80 -4.73
CA LEU A 50 13.33 7.08 -5.28
C LEU A 50 13.17 8.14 -4.18
N PHE A 51 12.87 7.75 -2.95
CA PHE A 51 12.73 8.66 -1.81
C PHE A 51 13.98 8.71 -0.92
N ASP A 52 14.47 9.92 -0.64
CA ASP A 52 15.35 10.16 0.50
C ASP A 52 14.51 10.35 1.78
N SER A 53 15.10 10.26 2.97
CA SER A 53 14.37 10.46 4.23
C SER A 53 13.76 11.87 4.31
N LEU A 54 12.48 11.97 4.68
CA LEU A 54 11.82 13.25 4.94
C LEU A 54 12.27 13.81 6.30
N PRO A 55 12.92 14.99 6.36
CA PRO A 55 13.01 15.73 7.61
C PRO A 55 11.62 16.32 7.93
N LEU A 56 11.01 15.85 9.01
CA LEU A 56 9.80 16.45 9.56
C LEU A 56 10.19 17.68 10.39
N PHE A 57 9.76 18.86 9.96
CA PHE A 57 9.84 20.08 10.78
C PHE A 57 8.53 20.28 11.54
N PRO A 58 8.56 20.84 12.76
CA PRO A 58 7.37 20.96 13.61
C PRO A 58 6.27 21.86 13.02
N ASP A 59 6.64 22.85 12.22
CA ASP A 59 5.73 23.87 11.69
C ASP A 59 5.50 23.75 10.17
N ILE A 60 6.35 22.97 9.48
CA ILE A 60 6.27 22.77 8.04
C ILE A 60 6.51 21.30 7.69
N ALA A 61 5.62 20.72 6.88
CA ALA A 61 5.92 19.46 6.21
C ALA A 61 6.84 19.76 5.01
N CYS A 62 8.14 19.46 5.16
CA CYS A 62 9.10 19.49 4.07
C CYS A 62 9.17 18.12 3.40
N TYR A 63 8.81 18.04 2.13
CA TYR A 63 8.87 16.76 1.43
C TYR A 63 10.22 16.57 0.77
N SER A 64 10.67 15.33 0.96
CA SER A 64 11.98 14.77 0.65
C SER A 64 12.52 15.12 -0.73
N LYS A 65 13.86 15.09 -0.79
CA LYS A 65 14.62 15.11 -2.03
C LYS A 65 14.47 13.77 -2.74
N ALA A 66 13.93 13.78 -3.95
CA ALA A 66 14.00 12.65 -4.83
C ALA A 66 15.45 12.33 -5.21
N TRP A 67 15.81 11.04 -5.30
CA TRP A 67 17.14 10.60 -5.79
C TRP A 67 17.38 10.97 -7.26
N LEU A 68 16.32 11.34 -7.99
CA LEU A 68 16.36 12.11 -9.24
C LEU A 68 16.32 13.60 -8.86
N PRO A 69 17.46 14.22 -8.51
CA PRO A 69 17.45 15.54 -7.92
C PRO A 69 17.37 16.58 -9.04
N ASN A 70 16.79 17.73 -8.73
CA ASN A 70 17.01 18.98 -9.49
C ASN A 70 16.31 19.14 -10.86
N VAL A 71 15.25 18.41 -11.19
CA VAL A 71 14.50 18.76 -12.42
C VAL A 71 13.48 19.88 -12.14
N SER A 72 12.61 19.74 -11.14
CA SER A 72 11.65 20.77 -10.70
C SER A 72 10.98 20.43 -9.35
N GLU A 73 10.32 21.41 -8.72
CA GLU A 73 9.45 21.23 -7.54
C GLU A 73 8.25 20.32 -7.88
N ASP A 74 7.69 20.48 -9.08
CA ASP A 74 6.61 19.64 -9.62
C ASP A 74 7.01 18.16 -9.68
N ALA A 75 8.27 17.86 -10.05
CA ALA A 75 8.77 16.49 -10.12
C ALA A 75 8.78 15.80 -8.73
N ASN A 76 9.10 16.55 -7.66
CA ASN A 76 9.04 16.03 -6.30
C ASN A 76 7.59 15.72 -5.89
N TYR A 77 6.62 16.55 -6.29
CA TYR A 77 5.20 16.30 -6.03
C TYR A 77 4.70 15.06 -6.77
N ILE A 78 5.06 14.93 -8.05
CA ILE A 78 4.72 13.74 -8.84
C ILE A 78 5.31 12.49 -8.18
N MET A 79 6.54 12.55 -7.69
CA MET A 79 7.15 11.42 -7.01
C MET A 79 6.44 11.06 -5.70
N LEU A 80 6.02 12.06 -4.90
CA LEU A 80 5.17 11.87 -3.72
C LEU A 80 3.85 11.18 -4.08
N CYS A 81 3.16 11.65 -5.12
CA CYS A 81 1.95 11.01 -5.63
C CYS A 81 2.20 9.55 -6.00
N VAL A 82 3.27 9.25 -6.74
CA VAL A 82 3.63 7.87 -7.12
C VAL A 82 3.85 7.01 -5.87
N CYS A 83 4.58 7.50 -4.87
CA CYS A 83 4.84 6.76 -3.64
C CYS A 83 3.55 6.44 -2.87
N ILE A 84 2.68 7.42 -2.69
CA ILE A 84 1.39 7.24 -2.00
C ILE A 84 0.49 6.27 -2.74
N ILE A 85 0.43 6.37 -4.08
CA ILE A 85 -0.34 5.43 -4.91
C ILE A 85 0.22 4.02 -4.77
N MET A 86 1.55 3.84 -4.76
CA MET A 86 2.18 2.52 -4.60
C MET A 86 1.90 1.91 -3.22
N LEU A 87 2.02 2.72 -2.15
CA LEU A 87 1.63 2.31 -0.80
C LEU A 87 0.16 1.86 -0.74
N GLN A 88 -0.74 2.64 -1.33
CA GLN A 88 -2.16 2.31 -1.38
C GLN A 88 -2.44 1.05 -2.21
N MET A 89 -1.74 0.86 -3.33
CA MET A 89 -1.81 -0.35 -4.15
C MET A 89 -1.40 -1.60 -3.37
N THR A 90 -0.37 -1.49 -2.52
CA THR A 90 0.10 -2.60 -1.68
C THR A 90 -0.90 -2.93 -0.57
N LEU A 91 -1.49 -1.93 0.07
CA LEU A 91 -2.57 -2.13 1.04
C LEU A 91 -3.79 -2.81 0.40
N CYS A 92 -4.22 -2.33 -0.76
CA CYS A 92 -5.31 -2.95 -1.53
C CYS A 92 -4.97 -4.40 -1.93
N SER A 93 -3.74 -4.66 -2.40
CA SER A 93 -3.28 -6.01 -2.75
C SER A 93 -3.36 -6.97 -1.57
N THR A 94 -2.98 -6.48 -0.38
CA THR A 94 -3.03 -7.25 0.87
C THR A 94 -4.46 -7.59 1.24
N LEU A 95 -5.38 -6.62 1.16
CA LEU A 95 -6.80 -6.86 1.40
C LEU A 95 -7.41 -7.87 0.42
N VAL A 96 -7.04 -7.79 -0.86
CA VAL A 96 -7.47 -8.78 -1.88
C VAL A 96 -6.98 -10.19 -1.52
N ALA A 97 -5.76 -10.34 -1.02
CA ALA A 97 -5.24 -11.63 -0.57
C ALA A 97 -6.04 -12.19 0.63
N PHE A 98 -6.42 -11.33 1.58
CA PHE A 98 -7.29 -11.69 2.69
C PHE A 98 -8.71 -12.09 2.25
N ILE A 99 -9.32 -11.33 1.34
CA ILE A 99 -10.65 -11.64 0.77
C ILE A 99 -10.63 -12.98 0.04
N TYR A 100 -9.61 -13.23 -0.78
CA TYR A 100 -9.47 -14.50 -1.48
C TYR A 100 -9.33 -15.68 -0.52
N ARG A 101 -8.52 -15.53 0.55
CA ARG A 101 -8.39 -16.56 1.58
C ARG A 101 -9.73 -16.87 2.24
N MET A 102 -10.54 -15.85 2.50
CA MET A 102 -11.89 -16.01 3.01
C MET A 102 -12.77 -16.79 2.01
N GLN A 103 -12.75 -16.42 0.73
CA GLN A 103 -13.53 -17.08 -0.31
C GLN A 103 -13.08 -18.53 -0.57
N ALA A 104 -11.78 -18.81 -0.47
CA ALA A 104 -11.21 -20.15 -0.63
C ALA A 104 -11.66 -21.12 0.49
N LEU A 105 -12.10 -20.60 1.64
CA LEU A 105 -12.74 -21.41 2.69
C LEU A 105 -14.20 -21.79 2.33
N GLY A 106 -14.74 -21.28 1.21
CA GLY A 106 -16.04 -21.64 0.61
C GLY A 106 -17.27 -21.04 1.32
N HIS A 107 -18.46 -21.61 1.05
CA HIS A 107 -19.76 -21.30 1.72
C HIS A 107 -19.78 -21.49 3.25
N ALA A 108 -18.62 -21.76 3.87
CA ALA A 108 -18.45 -21.95 5.31
C ALA A 108 -18.44 -20.63 6.11
N VAL A 109 -18.34 -19.49 5.44
CA VAL A 109 -18.41 -18.17 6.05
C VAL A 109 -19.88 -17.75 6.08
N GLY A 110 -20.50 -17.72 7.27
CA GLY A 110 -21.83 -17.10 7.45
C GLY A 110 -21.79 -15.60 7.09
N PRO A 111 -22.76 -14.78 7.54
CA PRO A 111 -23.80 -14.09 6.76
C PRO A 111 -23.36 -13.25 5.52
N PHE A 112 -22.22 -13.54 4.87
CA PHE A 112 -21.76 -12.91 3.63
C PHE A 112 -21.90 -13.82 2.38
N PRO A 113 -23.06 -14.48 2.14
CA PRO A 113 -23.25 -15.32 0.96
C PRO A 113 -23.17 -14.52 -0.36
N ASN A 114 -23.30 -13.19 -0.31
CA ASN A 114 -23.21 -12.33 -1.49
C ASN A 114 -21.78 -12.12 -1.99
N MET A 115 -20.75 -12.30 -1.15
CA MET A 115 -19.35 -12.17 -1.58
C MET A 115 -18.82 -13.40 -2.31
N THR A 116 -19.47 -14.57 -2.16
CA THR A 116 -19.10 -15.79 -2.88
C THR A 116 -19.63 -15.83 -4.31
N GLY A 117 -20.62 -14.99 -4.66
CA GLY A 117 -21.19 -14.91 -6.01
C GLY A 117 -20.39 -14.06 -6.99
N PHE A 118 -19.61 -13.10 -6.50
CA PHE A 118 -18.73 -12.29 -7.33
C PHE A 118 -17.38 -12.98 -7.50
N GLY A 119 -16.94 -13.12 -8.76
CA GLY A 119 -15.61 -13.66 -9.07
C GLY A 119 -14.51 -12.86 -8.37
N THR A 120 -13.47 -13.55 -7.91
CA THR A 120 -12.31 -12.97 -7.20
C THR A 120 -11.71 -11.76 -7.91
N PHE A 121 -11.74 -11.76 -9.24
CA PHE A 121 -11.30 -10.65 -10.08
C PHE A 121 -12.16 -9.38 -9.93
N ILE A 122 -13.49 -9.51 -9.88
CA ILE A 122 -14.40 -8.38 -9.70
C ILE A 122 -14.21 -7.77 -8.31
N MET A 123 -14.08 -8.61 -7.29
CA MET A 123 -13.79 -8.15 -5.93
C MET A 123 -12.46 -7.40 -5.85
N ALA A 124 -11.42 -7.91 -6.50
CA ALA A 124 -10.15 -7.20 -6.57
C ALA A 124 -10.30 -5.83 -7.24
N LEU A 125 -11.01 -5.76 -8.37
CA LEU A 125 -11.25 -4.52 -9.09
C LEU A 125 -11.98 -3.48 -8.23
N ILE A 126 -13.03 -3.90 -7.51
CA ILE A 126 -13.78 -3.05 -6.57
C ILE A 126 -12.86 -2.55 -5.46
N THR A 127 -12.06 -3.42 -4.86
CA THR A 127 -11.10 -3.05 -3.80
C THR A 127 -10.12 -2.00 -4.28
N TYR A 128 -9.56 -2.16 -5.48
CA TYR A 128 -8.64 -1.17 -6.04
C TYR A 128 -9.33 0.16 -6.34
N PHE A 129 -10.51 0.16 -6.97
CA PHE A 129 -11.20 1.40 -7.27
C PHE A 129 -11.60 2.17 -6.01
N LEU A 130 -12.20 1.49 -5.03
CA LEU A 130 -12.60 2.12 -3.77
C LEU A 130 -11.40 2.59 -2.94
N GLY A 131 -10.30 1.84 -2.97
CA GLY A 131 -9.08 2.19 -2.23
C GLY A 131 -8.26 3.30 -2.88
N LEU A 132 -8.25 3.41 -4.21
CA LEU A 132 -7.37 4.34 -4.94
C LEU A 132 -8.07 5.64 -5.34
N ILE A 133 -9.32 5.60 -5.83
CA ILE A 133 -9.97 6.79 -6.41
C ILE A 133 -9.98 7.96 -5.42
N PRO A 134 -10.40 7.80 -4.15
CA PRO A 134 -10.41 8.93 -3.20
C PRO A 134 -9.02 9.52 -2.99
N VAL A 135 -7.99 8.66 -2.92
CA VAL A 135 -6.60 9.05 -2.72
C VAL A 135 -6.06 9.79 -3.95
N ILE A 136 -6.35 9.32 -5.17
CA ILE A 136 -5.92 9.97 -6.41
C ILE A 136 -6.61 11.33 -6.57
N VAL A 137 -7.91 11.41 -6.29
CA VAL A 137 -8.66 12.67 -6.36
C VAL A 137 -8.05 13.70 -5.41
N ILE A 138 -7.83 13.34 -4.14
CA ILE A 138 -7.28 14.28 -3.17
C ILE A 138 -5.83 14.66 -3.50
N LEU A 139 -5.02 13.76 -4.06
CA LEU A 139 -3.67 14.06 -4.54
C LEU A 139 -3.68 15.07 -5.69
N ILE A 140 -4.64 14.99 -6.61
CA ILE A 140 -4.73 15.95 -7.71
C ILE A 140 -5.20 17.31 -7.19
N THR A 141 -6.20 17.34 -6.30
CA THR A 141 -6.79 18.60 -5.80
C THR A 141 -5.92 19.30 -4.76
N SER A 142 -5.06 18.57 -4.05
CA SER A 142 -4.19 19.13 -3.01
C SER A 142 -2.90 19.73 -3.56
N TYR A 143 -2.68 19.67 -4.87
CA TYR A 143 -1.52 20.28 -5.50
C TYR A 143 -1.57 21.80 -5.35
N ASN A 144 -0.53 22.37 -4.73
CA ASN A 144 -0.28 23.80 -4.70
C ASN A 144 0.79 24.14 -5.75
N SER A 145 0.76 25.35 -6.29
CA SER A 145 1.77 25.75 -7.29
C SER A 145 3.11 26.08 -6.62
N PRO A 146 4.24 25.92 -7.33
CA PRO A 146 5.58 26.32 -6.86
C PRO A 146 5.64 27.73 -6.25
N LEU A 147 4.96 28.68 -6.89
CA LEU A 147 4.86 30.08 -6.43
C LEU A 147 4.21 30.22 -5.05
N GLN A 148 3.23 29.36 -4.73
CA GLN A 148 2.59 29.39 -3.41
C GLN A 148 3.50 28.78 -2.35
N MET A 149 4.18 27.68 -2.65
CA MET A 149 5.10 27.03 -1.71
C MET A 149 6.29 27.92 -1.35
N ARG A 150 6.84 28.66 -2.33
CA ARG A 150 7.92 29.63 -2.07
C ARG A 150 7.48 30.80 -1.18
N LYS A 151 6.26 31.30 -1.35
CA LYS A 151 5.70 32.34 -0.47
C LYS A 151 5.53 31.86 0.98
N THR A 152 5.20 30.58 1.18
CA THR A 152 5.14 30.01 2.53
C THR A 152 6.51 30.07 3.21
N LEU A 153 7.61 29.85 2.47
CA LEU A 153 8.96 29.93 3.02
C LEU A 153 9.38 31.35 3.44
N GLU A 154 8.83 32.39 2.81
CA GLU A 154 9.08 33.79 3.20
C GLU A 154 8.61 34.09 4.63
N HIS A 155 7.63 33.33 5.15
CA HIS A 155 7.12 33.47 6.50
C HIS A 155 8.01 32.77 7.56
N PHE A 156 8.93 31.90 7.14
CA PHE A 156 9.78 31.10 8.03
C PHE A 156 11.27 31.27 7.66
N PRO A 157 11.92 32.35 8.13
CA PRO A 157 13.29 32.69 7.74
C PRO A 157 14.30 31.61 8.12
N ASP A 158 14.04 30.83 9.18
CA ASP A 158 14.90 29.74 9.64
C ASP A 158 14.95 28.56 8.64
N LEU A 159 13.96 28.44 7.76
CA LEU A 159 13.86 27.39 6.75
C LEU A 159 14.35 27.85 5.37
N LYS A 160 14.86 29.07 5.26
CA LYS A 160 15.36 29.64 3.99
C LYS A 160 16.54 28.86 3.39
N PHE A 161 17.26 28.08 4.20
CA PHE A 161 18.31 27.20 3.70
C PHE A 161 17.78 26.15 2.70
N LEU A 162 16.48 25.84 2.72
CA LEU A 162 15.84 24.94 1.77
C LEU A 162 15.82 25.50 0.34
N GLU A 163 15.86 26.82 0.15
CA GLU A 163 16.05 27.45 -1.18
C GLU A 163 17.33 26.97 -1.86
N ASN A 164 18.39 26.78 -1.06
CA ASN A 164 19.68 26.29 -1.54
C ASN A 164 19.68 24.77 -1.81
N TYR A 165 18.64 24.04 -1.37
CA TYR A 165 18.51 22.60 -1.60
C TYR A 165 17.95 22.23 -2.99
N GLY A 166 17.48 23.21 -3.76
CA GLY A 166 17.14 23.10 -5.19
C GLY A 166 15.71 22.63 -5.50
N SER A 167 15.13 21.72 -4.71
CA SER A 167 13.73 21.31 -4.85
C SER A 167 13.19 20.77 -3.53
N TYR A 168 12.11 21.38 -3.03
CA TYR A 168 11.42 21.03 -1.80
C TYR A 168 9.94 21.29 -1.99
N LEU A 169 9.09 20.51 -1.31
CA LEU A 169 7.69 20.86 -1.15
C LEU A 169 7.52 21.36 0.27
N VAL A 170 6.82 22.48 0.42
CA VAL A 170 6.52 23.09 1.72
C VAL A 170 5.02 23.18 1.82
N ALA A 171 4.46 22.53 2.84
CA ALA A 171 3.10 22.73 3.27
C ALA A 171 3.11 23.26 4.70
N GLU A 172 2.39 24.36 4.90
CA GLU A 172 2.15 24.90 6.23
C GLU A 172 1.29 23.92 7.03
N LYS A 173 1.55 23.81 8.33
CA LYS A 173 0.80 22.91 9.22
C LYS A 173 -0.71 23.13 9.16
N ASP A 174 -1.15 24.38 9.01
CA ASP A 174 -2.55 24.77 8.96
C ASP A 174 -3.12 24.80 7.52
N ASP A 175 -2.37 24.30 6.53
CA ASP A 175 -2.88 24.16 5.17
C ASP A 175 -4.00 23.13 5.14
N LYS A 176 -5.24 23.64 5.01
CA LYS A 176 -6.46 22.84 4.95
C LYS A 176 -6.39 21.74 3.88
N LYS A 177 -5.77 22.01 2.72
CA LYS A 177 -5.65 20.99 1.65
C LYS A 177 -4.72 19.86 2.07
N PHE A 178 -3.62 20.19 2.74
CA PHE A 178 -2.68 19.20 3.23
C PHE A 178 -3.30 18.34 4.34
N ILE A 179 -4.04 18.95 5.27
CA ILE A 179 -4.77 18.25 6.32
C ILE A 179 -5.82 17.31 5.71
N GLU A 180 -6.59 17.78 4.72
CA GLU A 180 -7.57 16.96 4.00
C GLU A 180 -6.90 15.77 3.30
N PHE A 181 -5.79 16.00 2.61
CA PHE A 181 -4.97 14.94 2.01
C PHE A 181 -4.53 13.89 3.05
N ALA A 182 -3.91 14.33 4.14
CA ALA A 182 -3.41 13.43 5.18
C ALA A 182 -4.54 12.63 5.81
N ALA A 183 -5.69 13.28 6.09
CA ALA A 183 -6.87 12.64 6.66
C ALA A 183 -7.46 11.58 5.72
N VAL A 184 -7.62 11.89 4.42
CA VAL A 184 -8.15 10.94 3.43
C VAL A 184 -7.21 9.77 3.23
N TRP A 185 -5.92 10.03 3.05
CA TRP A 185 -4.94 8.97 2.83
C TRP A 185 -4.80 8.06 4.05
N LEU A 186 -4.50 8.62 5.23
CA LEU A 186 -4.38 7.83 6.47
C LEU A 186 -5.69 7.14 6.83
N GLY A 187 -6.82 7.84 6.70
CA GLY A 187 -8.14 7.27 6.94
C GLY A 187 -8.41 6.06 6.05
N SER A 188 -8.11 6.17 4.74
CA SER A 188 -8.25 5.04 3.81
C SER A 188 -7.33 3.87 4.17
N ALA A 189 -6.08 4.14 4.55
CA ALA A 189 -5.12 3.13 4.96
C ALA A 189 -5.59 2.39 6.22
N PHE A 190 -6.04 3.12 7.25
CA PHE A 190 -6.57 2.52 8.47
C PHE A 190 -7.86 1.73 8.24
N ILE A 191 -8.73 2.18 7.34
CA ILE A 191 -9.92 1.41 6.94
C ILE A 191 -9.52 0.08 6.31
N ILE A 192 -8.57 0.09 5.36
CA ILE A 192 -8.09 -1.14 4.71
C ILE A 192 -7.46 -2.08 5.73
N VAL A 193 -6.61 -1.59 6.62
CA VAL A 193 -6.00 -2.40 7.69
C VAL A 193 -7.05 -2.95 8.64
N GLY A 194 -8.04 -2.14 9.04
CA GLY A 194 -9.16 -2.57 9.85
C GLY A 194 -9.97 -3.68 9.18
N LEU A 195 -10.22 -3.57 7.88
CA LEU A 195 -10.86 -4.63 7.09
C LEU A 195 -10.02 -5.90 7.06
N CYS A 196 -8.70 -5.81 6.85
CA CYS A 196 -7.80 -6.96 6.92
C CYS A 196 -7.91 -7.67 8.29
N MET A 197 -7.94 -6.92 9.39
CA MET A 197 -8.08 -7.47 10.75
C MET A 197 -9.42 -8.17 10.97
N VAL A 198 -10.52 -7.59 10.48
CA VAL A 198 -11.86 -8.21 10.52
C VAL A 198 -11.86 -9.51 9.73
N VAL A 199 -11.36 -9.49 8.49
CA VAL A 199 -11.26 -10.67 7.63
C VAL A 199 -10.39 -11.76 8.27
N ALA A 200 -9.24 -11.39 8.81
CA ALA A 200 -8.34 -12.31 9.51
C ALA A 200 -9.05 -12.97 10.71
N THR A 201 -9.78 -12.20 11.51
CA THR A 201 -10.55 -12.72 12.66
C THR A 201 -11.63 -13.70 12.21
N ILE A 202 -12.33 -13.39 11.13
CA ILE A 202 -13.33 -14.29 10.51
C ILE A 202 -12.67 -15.59 10.05
N ILE A 203 -11.52 -15.52 9.38
CA ILE A 203 -10.76 -16.69 8.92
C ILE A 203 -10.37 -17.57 10.13
N ILE A 204 -9.77 -16.99 11.16
CA ILE A 204 -9.32 -17.72 12.36
C ILE A 204 -10.50 -18.38 13.08
N THR A 205 -11.60 -17.65 13.25
CA THR A 205 -12.80 -18.16 13.93
C THR A 205 -13.40 -19.34 13.17
N ASN A 206 -13.47 -19.26 11.84
CA ASN A 206 -13.99 -20.35 11.01
C ASN A 206 -13.05 -21.57 11.00
N LEU A 207 -11.74 -21.35 10.94
CA LEU A 207 -10.74 -22.42 11.07
C LEU A 207 -10.88 -23.14 12.42
N HIS A 208 -11.14 -22.40 13.51
CA HIS A 208 -11.34 -22.99 14.83
C HIS A 208 -12.62 -23.84 14.89
N LYS A 209 -13.75 -23.33 14.36
CA LYS A 209 -15.02 -24.07 14.30
C LYS A 209 -14.92 -25.37 13.51
N ARG A 210 -14.11 -25.40 12.43
CA ARG A 210 -13.97 -26.55 11.54
C ARG A 210 -12.75 -27.44 11.81
N ARG A 211 -12.12 -27.28 12.97
CA ARG A 211 -10.97 -28.11 13.39
C ARG A 211 -11.24 -29.62 13.30
N LYS A 212 -12.49 -30.04 13.54
CA LYS A 212 -12.89 -31.45 13.51
C LYS A 212 -13.21 -31.98 12.11
N SER A 213 -13.47 -31.10 11.12
CA SER A 213 -13.88 -31.50 9.76
C SER A 213 -12.78 -31.36 8.72
N MET A 214 -11.68 -30.67 9.03
CA MET A 214 -10.53 -30.52 8.13
C MET A 214 -9.40 -31.46 8.52
N SER A 215 -8.62 -31.93 7.54
CA SER A 215 -7.39 -32.66 7.82
C SER A 215 -6.39 -31.76 8.58
N SER A 216 -5.63 -32.35 9.50
CA SER A 216 -4.62 -31.63 10.31
C SER A 216 -3.66 -30.81 9.44
N ARG A 217 -3.23 -31.39 8.31
CA ARG A 217 -2.31 -30.76 7.35
C ARG A 217 -2.90 -29.54 6.63
N SER A 218 -4.18 -29.58 6.26
CA SER A 218 -4.86 -28.44 5.61
C SER A 218 -5.07 -27.28 6.60
N LEU A 219 -5.43 -27.63 7.84
CA LEU A 219 -5.63 -26.65 8.91
C LEU A 219 -4.33 -25.93 9.30
N GLU A 220 -3.22 -26.69 9.40
CA GLU A 220 -1.90 -26.12 9.68
C GLU A 220 -1.43 -25.17 8.56
N LEU A 221 -1.65 -25.55 7.30
CA LEU A 221 -1.29 -24.74 6.14
C LEU A 221 -2.10 -23.43 6.10
N HIS A 222 -3.41 -23.46 6.31
CA HIS A 222 -4.23 -22.25 6.38
C HIS A 222 -3.83 -21.33 7.54
N ARG A 223 -3.53 -21.91 8.72
CA ARG A 223 -3.15 -21.14 9.91
C ARG A 223 -1.79 -20.48 9.72
N SER A 224 -0.79 -21.26 9.30
CA SER A 224 0.56 -20.74 9.03
C SER A 224 0.50 -19.62 8.01
N LEU A 225 -0.13 -19.86 6.86
CA LEU A 225 -0.23 -18.87 5.81
C LEU A 225 -1.00 -17.60 6.23
N THR A 226 -1.98 -17.70 7.14
CA THR A 226 -2.75 -16.53 7.61
C THR A 226 -1.92 -15.71 8.59
N ILE A 227 -1.14 -16.37 9.44
CA ILE A 227 -0.18 -15.70 10.31
C ILE A 227 0.88 -14.95 9.49
N HIS A 228 1.40 -15.56 8.41
CA HIS A 228 2.36 -14.89 7.53
C HIS A 228 1.76 -13.62 6.87
N LEU A 229 0.48 -13.65 6.48
CA LEU A 229 -0.21 -12.47 5.94
C LEU A 229 -0.48 -11.38 6.98
N ILE A 230 -0.58 -11.72 8.27
CA ILE A 230 -0.78 -10.76 9.36
C ILE A 230 0.55 -10.11 9.77
N LEU A 231 1.65 -10.87 9.69
CA LEU A 231 3.00 -10.40 10.04
C LEU A 231 3.65 -9.54 8.94
N GLN A 232 3.15 -9.65 7.71
CA GLN A 232 3.59 -8.88 6.55
C GLN A 232 2.91 -7.51 6.52
#